data_AF-A0A7Z1HIE7-F1
#
_entry.id   AF-A0A7Z1HIE7-F1
#
_cell.length_a   1.000
_cell.length_b   1.000
_cell.length_c   1.000
_cell.angle_alpha   90.00
_cell.angle_beta   90.00
_cell.angle_gamma   90.00
#
_symmetry.space_group_name_H-M   'P 1'
#
loop_
_entity.id
_entity.type
_entity.pdbx_description
1 polymer ?
#
loop_
_entity_poly.entity_id
_entity_poly.type
_entity_poly.pdbx_seq_one_letter_code
_entity_poly.pdbx_strand_id
1 'polypeptide(L)'
;MKKMILAGLLAVTTFASSATVVEMQTSQGTITINLFDQHTPKTVENFLSYVDNELYNNTVIHRSVSNFVIQGGGFTYNNEFKAIETSDAVDNEPVLSNVKGTIAMAKLGNDANSATSQWFFNLKDNSANLDNQNGGFTVFGQITTDSYAVIDAIRELTHCGEIPVVDITTEQCADPDTVITSANLVSINSVVVLDDDPNSSINLSPKENTSNNDDGLIVTPDEGSSSGAIGWFVLPLVLFGFKRRRTV
;
A
#
# COMPACT_ATOMS: atom_id res chain seq x y z
N MET A 1 -19.37 18.34 -59.86
CA MET A 1 -18.53 17.21 -59.43
C MET A 1 -17.72 17.65 -58.23
N LYS A 2 -17.81 16.88 -57.14
CA LYS A 2 -17.21 17.09 -55.82
C LYS A 2 -15.68 17.10 -55.88
N LYS A 3 -15.04 17.82 -54.94
CA LYS A 3 -14.01 17.29 -54.02
C LYS A 3 -13.61 18.38 -53.02
N MET A 4 -14.24 18.35 -51.85
CA MET A 4 -13.69 18.99 -50.64
C MET A 4 -12.74 17.99 -50.01
N ILE A 5 -11.47 18.38 -49.85
CA ILE A 5 -10.47 17.60 -49.12
C ILE A 5 -10.56 18.05 -47.66
N LEU A 6 -11.09 17.16 -46.82
CA LEU A 6 -11.11 17.33 -45.37
C LEU A 6 -9.80 16.75 -44.82
N ALA A 7 -8.88 17.60 -44.38
CA ALA A 7 -7.69 17.19 -43.66
C ALA A 7 -8.09 16.86 -42.21
N GLY A 8 -8.08 15.58 -41.86
CA GLY A 8 -8.27 15.12 -40.48
C GLY A 8 -6.98 15.35 -39.68
N LEU A 9 -7.04 16.23 -38.68
CA LEU A 9 -5.99 16.37 -37.68
C LEU A 9 -6.12 15.19 -36.71
N LEU A 10 -5.31 14.16 -36.90
CA LEU A 10 -5.18 13.08 -35.93
C LEU A 10 -4.42 13.64 -34.72
N ALA A 11 -5.15 14.02 -33.66
CA ALA A 11 -4.54 14.27 -32.37
C ALA A 11 -4.08 12.92 -31.83
N VAL A 12 -2.80 12.62 -32.02
CA VAL A 12 -2.14 11.51 -31.32
C VAL A 12 -2.00 11.98 -29.88
N THR A 13 -2.95 11.58 -29.02
CA THR A 13 -2.75 11.64 -27.58
C THR A 13 -1.65 10.63 -27.26
N THR A 14 -0.42 11.11 -27.09
CA THR A 14 0.65 10.32 -26.51
C THR A 14 0.23 10.01 -25.07
N PHE A 15 -0.23 8.78 -24.81
CA PHE A 15 -0.23 8.27 -23.45
C PHE A 15 1.24 8.25 -23.03
N ALA A 16 1.59 9.14 -22.09
CA ALA A 16 2.91 9.09 -21.47
C ALA A 16 2.99 7.74 -20.75
N SER A 17 3.82 6.86 -21.29
CA SER A 17 4.12 5.56 -20.72
C SER A 17 5.03 5.81 -19.52
N SER A 18 4.53 6.08 -18.33
CA SER A 18 5.39 6.32 -17.17
C SER A 18 6.00 5.00 -16.67
N ALA A 19 7.16 5.05 -16.04
CA ALA A 19 7.75 3.98 -15.23
C ALA A 19 8.50 4.70 -14.10
N THR A 20 7.87 4.85 -12.95
CA THR A 20 8.28 5.88 -11.99
C THR A 20 9.09 5.29 -10.85
N VAL A 21 10.27 5.86 -10.54
CA VAL A 21 11.05 5.50 -9.34
C VAL A 21 10.78 6.51 -8.24
N VAL A 22 10.32 6.02 -7.10
CA VAL A 22 9.99 6.83 -5.93
C VAL A 22 10.95 6.54 -4.79
N GLU A 23 11.43 7.58 -4.13
CA GLU A 23 12.17 7.51 -2.88
C GLU A 23 11.26 7.91 -1.71
N MET A 24 11.16 7.02 -0.73
CA MET A 24 10.50 7.25 0.54
C MET A 24 11.54 7.31 1.64
N GLN A 25 11.77 8.49 2.20
CA GLN A 25 12.68 8.68 3.33
C GLN A 25 11.91 8.45 4.62
N THR A 26 12.36 7.49 5.43
CA THR A 26 11.79 7.19 6.75
C THR A 26 12.81 7.46 7.86
N SER A 27 12.36 7.50 9.12
CA SER A 27 13.28 7.56 10.26
C SER A 27 14.18 6.33 10.40
N GLN A 28 13.88 5.23 9.70
CA GLN A 28 14.68 3.99 9.69
C GLN A 28 15.58 3.86 8.46
N GLY A 29 15.56 4.85 7.55
CA GLY A 29 16.32 4.84 6.31
C GLY A 29 15.44 5.04 5.07
N THR A 30 16.07 4.93 3.90
CA THR A 30 15.43 5.19 2.61
C THR A 30 14.91 3.91 1.97
N ILE A 31 13.68 3.96 1.47
CA ILE A 31 13.04 2.90 0.70
C ILE A 31 12.86 3.42 -0.73
N THR A 32 13.53 2.79 -1.70
CA THR A 32 13.34 3.07 -3.13
C THR A 32 12.35 2.07 -3.72
N ILE A 33 11.36 2.58 -4.45
CA ILE A 33 10.24 1.84 -5.01
C ILE A 33 10.23 2.05 -6.53
N ASN A 34 10.19 0.97 -7.29
CA ASN A 34 9.90 1.03 -8.72
C ASN A 34 8.39 0.77 -8.91
N LEU A 35 7.69 1.70 -9.54
CA LEU A 35 6.26 1.58 -9.79
C LEU A 35 5.98 0.74 -11.06
N PHE A 36 4.78 0.15 -11.10
CA PHE A 36 4.29 -0.69 -12.20
C PHE A 36 3.25 0.06 -13.04
N ASP A 37 3.61 1.25 -13.47
CA ASP A 37 2.78 2.22 -14.21
C ASP A 37 2.02 1.60 -15.41
N GLN A 38 2.64 0.65 -16.13
CA GLN A 38 2.01 -0.02 -17.28
C GLN A 38 0.98 -1.08 -16.88
N HIS A 39 1.14 -1.69 -15.70
CA HIS A 39 0.29 -2.79 -15.25
C HIS A 39 -0.89 -2.27 -14.43
N THR A 40 -0.67 -1.24 -13.61
CA THR A 40 -1.67 -0.65 -12.71
C THR A 40 -1.68 0.89 -12.81
N PRO A 41 -1.97 1.45 -14.00
CA PRO A 41 -1.82 2.88 -14.28
C PRO A 41 -2.67 3.76 -13.37
N LYS A 42 -3.93 3.37 -13.09
CA LYS A 42 -4.82 4.20 -12.25
C LYS A 42 -4.32 4.26 -10.81
N THR A 43 -3.82 3.13 -10.32
CA THR A 43 -3.30 3.03 -8.95
C THR A 43 -2.00 3.80 -8.78
N VAL A 44 -1.12 3.74 -9.78
CA VAL A 44 0.12 4.53 -9.80
C VAL A 44 -0.19 6.02 -9.88
N GLU A 45 -1.10 6.44 -10.76
CA GLU A 45 -1.56 7.84 -10.83
C GLU A 45 -2.13 8.31 -9.49
N ASN A 46 -2.97 7.50 -8.85
CA ASN A 46 -3.49 7.78 -7.51
C ASN A 46 -2.35 7.95 -6.50
N PHE A 47 -1.42 7.01 -6.40
CA PHE A 47 -0.29 7.10 -5.46
C PHE A 47 0.58 8.34 -5.69
N LEU A 48 0.94 8.61 -6.96
CA LEU A 48 1.73 9.78 -7.32
C LEU A 48 1.00 11.09 -7.01
N SER A 49 -0.34 11.14 -7.13
CA SER A 49 -1.09 12.32 -6.72
C SER A 49 -0.88 12.68 -5.23
N TYR A 50 -0.77 11.69 -4.34
CA TYR A 50 -0.44 11.95 -2.92
C TYR A 50 1.01 12.37 -2.72
N VAL A 51 1.93 11.85 -3.55
CA VAL A 51 3.35 12.26 -3.55
C VAL A 51 3.49 13.72 -4.00
N ASP A 52 2.89 14.08 -5.14
CA ASP A 52 2.96 15.42 -5.75
C ASP A 52 2.32 16.50 -4.87
N ASN A 53 1.29 16.14 -4.09
CA ASN A 53 0.66 17.03 -3.12
C ASN A 53 1.31 16.96 -1.72
N GLU A 54 2.45 16.28 -1.57
CA GLU A 54 3.19 16.14 -0.32
C GLU A 54 2.38 15.52 0.84
N LEU A 55 1.27 14.82 0.54
CA LEU A 55 0.34 14.30 1.56
C LEU A 55 0.90 13.13 2.35
N TYR A 56 1.92 12.44 1.82
CA TYR A 56 2.66 11.41 2.56
C TYR A 56 3.77 11.98 3.45
N ASN A 57 4.11 13.27 3.34
CA ASN A 57 5.15 13.87 4.16
C ASN A 57 4.70 13.97 5.63
N ASN A 58 5.59 13.63 6.54
CA ASN A 58 5.35 13.57 7.98
C ASN A 58 4.21 12.62 8.39
N THR A 59 3.89 11.63 7.54
CA THR A 59 3.01 10.52 7.93
C THR A 59 3.79 9.48 8.75
N VAL A 60 3.10 8.47 9.26
CA VAL A 60 3.72 7.39 10.04
C VAL A 60 3.35 6.03 9.50
N ILE A 61 4.22 5.05 9.74
CA ILE A 61 3.85 3.64 9.66
C ILE A 61 2.95 3.32 10.86
N HIS A 62 1.66 3.19 10.61
CA HIS A 62 0.66 2.98 11.65
C HIS A 62 0.34 1.51 11.90
N ARG A 63 0.89 0.59 11.10
CA ARG A 63 0.67 -0.84 11.26
C ARG A 63 1.83 -1.68 10.71
N SER A 64 2.21 -2.70 11.45
CA SER A 64 3.19 -3.71 11.06
C SER A 64 2.79 -5.05 11.68
N VAL A 65 2.60 -6.06 10.84
CA VAL A 65 2.31 -7.43 11.27
C VAL A 65 3.40 -8.35 10.73
N SER A 66 4.17 -8.91 11.66
CA SER A 66 5.27 -9.83 11.35
C SER A 66 4.81 -10.96 10.43
N ASN A 67 5.60 -11.22 9.38
CA ASN A 67 5.30 -12.22 8.34
C ASN A 67 3.99 -11.96 7.56
N PHE A 68 3.55 -10.71 7.50
CA PHE A 68 2.42 -10.31 6.66
C PHE A 68 2.73 -9.01 5.92
N VAL A 69 2.52 -7.85 6.56
CA VAL A 69 2.63 -6.54 5.89
C VAL A 69 3.11 -5.43 6.83
N ILE A 70 3.69 -4.38 6.26
CA ILE A 70 3.87 -3.06 6.88
C ILE A 70 2.98 -2.07 6.14
N GLN A 71 2.20 -1.26 6.85
CA GLN A 71 1.18 -0.40 6.26
C GLN A 71 1.34 1.05 6.72
N GLY A 72 1.19 1.96 5.75
CA GLY A 72 1.36 3.41 5.91
C GLY A 72 0.40 4.21 5.03
N GLY A 73 0.69 5.51 4.87
CA GLY A 73 -0.07 6.40 3.99
C GLY A 73 -1.45 6.80 4.51
N GLY A 74 -1.77 6.50 5.78
CA GLY A 74 -3.10 6.77 6.35
C GLY A 74 -3.14 7.95 7.31
N PHE A 75 -2.06 8.19 8.05
CA PHE A 75 -2.12 9.05 9.23
C PHE A 75 -0.86 9.90 9.42
N THR A 76 -1.08 11.12 9.91
CA THR A 76 -0.08 11.91 10.63
C THR A 76 -0.24 11.66 12.13
N TYR A 77 0.78 12.03 12.92
CA TYR A 77 0.72 11.89 14.37
C TYR A 77 1.16 13.18 15.08
N ASN A 78 0.28 13.72 15.91
CA ASN A 78 0.58 14.80 16.85
C ASN A 78 -0.21 14.58 18.15
N ASN A 79 0.34 13.78 19.06
CA ASN A 79 -0.32 13.24 20.27
C ASN A 79 -1.51 12.30 19.99
N GLU A 80 -2.10 12.36 18.80
CA GLU A 80 -3.11 11.45 18.28
C GLU A 80 -2.90 11.15 16.80
N PHE A 81 -3.41 10.01 16.34
CA PHE A 81 -3.45 9.68 14.92
C PHE A 81 -4.53 10.51 14.24
N LYS A 82 -4.15 11.24 13.19
CA LYS A 82 -5.06 12.03 12.36
C LYS A 82 -4.99 11.53 10.93
N ALA A 83 -6.14 11.16 10.37
CA ALA A 83 -6.23 10.75 8.97
C ALA A 83 -5.74 11.86 8.05
N ILE A 84 -4.99 11.50 7.01
CA ILE A 84 -4.63 12.45 5.95
C ILE A 84 -5.84 12.73 5.05
N GLU A 85 -5.75 13.81 4.27
CA GLU A 85 -6.75 14.10 3.24
C GLU A 85 -6.70 13.01 2.16
N THR A 86 -7.86 12.61 1.65
CA THR A 86 -8.01 11.54 0.66
C THR A 86 -8.78 12.02 -0.56
N SER A 87 -8.34 11.59 -1.73
CA SER A 87 -9.07 11.69 -2.99
C SER A 87 -10.19 10.63 -3.07
N ASP A 88 -10.97 10.67 -4.15
CA ASP A 88 -11.92 9.61 -4.49
C ASP A 88 -11.22 8.25 -4.57
N ALA A 89 -11.98 7.19 -4.30
CA ALA A 89 -11.43 5.84 -4.34
C ALA A 89 -11.07 5.42 -5.77
N VAL A 90 -9.96 4.68 -5.91
CA VAL A 90 -9.47 4.18 -7.19
C VAL A 90 -10.04 2.79 -7.51
N ASP A 91 -10.32 2.55 -8.79
CA ASP A 91 -10.70 1.24 -9.29
C ASP A 91 -9.59 0.21 -9.01
N ASN A 92 -9.98 -0.99 -8.60
CA ASN A 92 -9.04 -2.08 -8.33
C ASN A 92 -8.45 -2.64 -9.65
N GLU A 93 -7.13 -2.79 -9.69
CA GLU A 93 -6.36 -3.36 -10.82
C GLU A 93 -5.52 -4.58 -10.34
N PRO A 94 -6.14 -5.66 -9.83
CA PRO A 94 -5.45 -6.78 -9.18
C PRO A 94 -4.76 -7.72 -10.19
N VAL A 95 -3.95 -7.19 -11.10
CA VAL A 95 -3.31 -7.96 -12.17
C VAL A 95 -1.97 -8.58 -11.75
N LEU A 96 -1.30 -8.01 -10.74
CA LEU A 96 -0.03 -8.50 -10.20
C LEU A 96 -0.21 -9.17 -8.82
N SER A 97 0.69 -10.10 -8.48
CA SER A 97 0.65 -10.95 -7.29
C SER A 97 1.30 -10.31 -6.06
N ASN A 98 0.68 -10.49 -4.90
CA ASN A 98 1.12 -9.98 -3.60
C ASN A 98 2.27 -10.80 -3.00
N VAL A 99 3.46 -10.69 -3.62
CA VAL A 99 4.68 -11.38 -3.18
C VAL A 99 5.61 -10.47 -2.38
N LYS A 100 6.60 -11.06 -1.69
CA LYS A 100 7.57 -10.32 -0.86
C LYS A 100 8.20 -9.16 -1.63
N GLY A 101 8.27 -7.99 -0.99
CA GLY A 101 8.89 -6.76 -1.53
C GLY A 101 7.99 -5.93 -2.43
N THR A 102 6.78 -6.38 -2.75
CA THR A 102 5.79 -5.58 -3.48
C THR A 102 5.10 -4.57 -2.56
N ILE A 103 4.64 -3.46 -3.13
CA ILE A 103 3.73 -2.50 -2.48
C ILE A 103 2.34 -2.60 -3.13
N ALA A 104 1.30 -2.60 -2.30
CA ALA A 104 -0.09 -2.72 -2.73
C ALA A 104 -1.02 -1.77 -1.98
N MET A 105 -2.16 -1.43 -2.58
CA MET A 105 -3.15 -0.54 -1.97
C MET A 105 -3.94 -1.25 -0.88
N ALA A 106 -4.09 -0.63 0.29
CA ALA A 106 -5.01 -1.08 1.33
C ALA A 106 -6.45 -0.65 1.00
N LYS A 107 -7.43 -1.47 1.42
CA LYS A 107 -8.85 -1.32 1.05
C LYS A 107 -9.74 -1.62 2.25
N LEU A 108 -10.97 -1.10 2.22
CA LEU A 108 -12.02 -1.52 3.14
C LEU A 108 -12.46 -2.95 2.83
N GLY A 109 -12.81 -3.72 3.87
CA GLY A 109 -13.29 -5.08 3.72
C GLY A 109 -14.65 -5.12 3.02
N ASN A 110 -14.81 -6.08 2.10
CA ASN A 110 -15.99 -6.26 1.24
C ASN A 110 -16.27 -5.11 0.25
N ASP A 111 -15.30 -4.23 0.03
CA ASP A 111 -15.37 -3.20 -1.00
C ASP A 111 -14.06 -3.19 -1.80
N ALA A 112 -14.13 -3.80 -2.99
CA ALA A 112 -12.97 -3.99 -3.83
C ALA A 112 -12.39 -2.68 -4.38
N ASN A 113 -13.20 -1.63 -4.55
CA ASN A 113 -12.83 -0.35 -5.16
C ASN A 113 -12.81 0.79 -4.13
N SER A 114 -12.38 0.50 -2.90
CA SER A 114 -12.35 1.46 -1.78
C SER A 114 -10.94 2.00 -1.45
N ALA A 115 -9.94 1.65 -2.26
CA ALA A 115 -8.57 2.12 -2.06
C ALA A 115 -8.49 3.64 -2.25
N THR A 116 -7.82 4.34 -1.33
CA THR A 116 -7.57 5.78 -1.42
C THR A 116 -6.08 6.07 -1.22
N SER A 117 -5.63 6.39 0.00
CA SER A 117 -4.25 6.81 0.26
C SER A 117 -3.38 5.73 0.90
N GLN A 118 -3.99 4.74 1.56
CA GLN A 118 -3.26 3.75 2.34
C GLN A 118 -2.68 2.65 1.46
N TRP A 119 -1.45 2.27 1.77
CA TRP A 119 -0.70 1.21 1.08
C TRP A 119 0.00 0.32 2.09
N PHE A 120 0.43 -0.86 1.64
CA PHE A 120 1.24 -1.76 2.44
C PHE A 120 2.35 -2.43 1.62
N PHE A 121 3.49 -2.71 2.26
CA PHE A 121 4.54 -3.57 1.74
C PHE A 121 4.31 -5.02 2.17
N ASN A 122 4.43 -5.95 1.22
CA ASN A 122 4.38 -7.39 1.48
C ASN A 122 5.72 -7.88 2.09
N LEU A 123 5.68 -8.39 3.33
CA LEU A 123 6.88 -8.91 4.02
C LEU A 123 7.25 -10.34 3.64
N LYS A 124 6.30 -11.07 3.04
CA LYS A 124 6.46 -12.43 2.53
C LYS A 124 5.59 -12.64 1.30
N ASP A 125 5.59 -13.86 0.76
CA ASP A 125 4.58 -14.26 -0.21
C ASP A 125 3.20 -14.39 0.47
N ASN A 126 2.29 -13.49 0.10
CA ASN A 126 0.91 -13.43 0.56
C ASN A 126 -0.09 -13.76 -0.54
N SER A 127 0.37 -14.24 -1.71
CA SER A 127 -0.47 -14.45 -2.90
C SER A 127 -1.64 -15.39 -2.63
N ALA A 128 -1.43 -16.42 -1.82
CA ALA A 128 -2.48 -17.39 -1.46
C ALA A 128 -3.71 -16.75 -0.80
N ASN A 129 -3.57 -15.54 -0.23
CA ASN A 129 -4.66 -14.82 0.43
C ASN A 129 -5.01 -13.51 -0.30
N LEU A 130 -4.02 -12.62 -0.48
CA LEU A 130 -4.24 -11.25 -0.97
C LEU A 130 -4.53 -11.15 -2.48
N ASP A 131 -4.22 -12.18 -3.26
CA ASP A 131 -4.56 -12.16 -4.69
C ASP A 131 -6.06 -12.38 -4.93
N ASN A 132 -6.71 -13.15 -4.05
CA ASN A 132 -8.08 -13.64 -4.26
C ASN A 132 -9.11 -12.97 -3.34
N GLN A 133 -8.75 -12.67 -2.09
CA GLN A 133 -9.70 -12.12 -1.12
C GLN A 133 -10.07 -10.67 -1.50
N ASN A 134 -11.30 -10.25 -1.18
CA ASN A 134 -11.78 -8.88 -1.41
C ASN A 134 -11.57 -8.37 -2.87
N GLY A 135 -11.69 -9.28 -3.84
CA GLY A 135 -11.44 -8.99 -5.26
C GLY A 135 -9.97 -8.79 -5.62
N GLY A 136 -9.03 -9.21 -4.76
CA GLY A 136 -7.60 -9.03 -4.92
C GLY A 136 -7.10 -7.65 -4.52
N PHE A 137 -5.87 -7.56 -4.01
CA PHE A 137 -5.22 -6.30 -3.65
C PHE A 137 -4.26 -5.85 -4.75
N THR A 138 -4.43 -4.61 -5.21
CA THR A 138 -3.67 -4.07 -6.34
C THR A 138 -2.23 -3.79 -5.95
N VAL A 139 -1.31 -4.62 -6.45
CA VAL A 139 0.14 -4.40 -6.40
C VAL A 139 0.53 -3.40 -7.47
N PHE A 140 1.15 -2.30 -7.08
CA PHE A 140 1.48 -1.18 -7.98
C PHE A 140 2.97 -0.81 -8.00
N GLY A 141 3.81 -1.57 -7.31
CA GLY A 141 5.26 -1.41 -7.38
C GLY A 141 6.01 -2.48 -6.60
N GLN A 142 7.34 -2.36 -6.59
CA GLN A 142 8.24 -3.18 -5.79
C GLN A 142 9.45 -2.38 -5.28
N ILE A 143 9.95 -2.74 -4.11
CA ILE A 143 11.15 -2.13 -3.54
C ILE A 143 12.43 -2.64 -4.23
N THR A 144 13.49 -1.84 -4.20
CA THR A 144 14.83 -2.27 -4.62
C THR A 144 15.48 -3.22 -3.61
N THR A 145 16.50 -3.96 -4.04
CA THR A 145 17.26 -4.87 -3.16
C THR A 145 17.83 -4.15 -1.93
N ASP A 146 18.35 -2.94 -2.10
CA ASP A 146 18.98 -2.18 -1.01
C ASP A 146 17.96 -1.71 0.03
N SER A 147 16.68 -1.60 -0.35
CA SER A 147 15.58 -1.17 0.52
C SER A 147 15.13 -2.26 1.50
N TYR A 148 15.48 -3.53 1.29
CA TYR A 148 15.05 -4.62 2.17
C TYR A 148 15.56 -4.46 3.60
N ALA A 149 16.78 -3.94 3.79
CA ALA A 149 17.34 -3.75 5.12
C ALA A 149 16.50 -2.77 5.96
N VAL A 150 15.95 -1.73 5.34
CA VAL A 150 15.07 -0.75 6.02
C VAL A 150 13.72 -1.37 6.36
N ILE A 151 13.14 -2.15 5.44
CA ILE A 151 11.89 -2.89 5.69
C ILE A 151 12.06 -3.89 6.84
N ASP A 152 13.16 -4.63 6.87
CA ASP A 152 13.47 -5.56 7.96
C ASP A 152 13.69 -4.83 9.29
N ALA A 153 14.38 -3.68 9.28
CA ALA A 153 14.55 -2.86 10.49
C ALA A 153 13.20 -2.41 11.07
N ILE A 154 12.27 -1.94 10.24
CA ILE A 154 10.92 -1.55 10.70
C ILE A 154 10.14 -2.77 11.23
N ARG A 155 10.25 -3.93 10.55
CA ARG A 155 9.59 -5.18 10.96
C ARG A 155 10.09 -5.67 12.33
N GLU A 156 11.36 -5.44 12.65
CA GLU A 156 12.02 -5.93 13.87
C GLU A 156 11.84 -5.02 15.09
N LEU A 157 11.21 -3.85 14.91
CA LEU A 157 10.83 -3.00 16.03
C LEU A 157 9.87 -3.70 16.99
N THR A 158 9.79 -3.17 18.22
CA THR A 158 8.76 -3.59 19.17
C THR A 158 7.39 -3.14 18.67
N HIS A 159 6.32 -3.91 18.92
CA HIS A 159 4.96 -3.53 18.55
C HIS A 159 4.09 -3.24 19.77
N CYS A 160 3.56 -2.03 19.85
CA CYS A 160 2.44 -1.72 20.75
C CYS A 160 1.13 -2.01 19.99
N GLY A 161 0.56 -3.20 20.19
CA GLY A 161 -0.51 -3.69 19.32
C GLY A 161 0.05 -4.03 17.94
N GLU A 162 -0.46 -3.41 16.88
CA GLU A 162 0.13 -3.52 15.54
C GLU A 162 1.02 -2.32 15.17
N ILE A 163 1.21 -1.35 16.06
CA ILE A 163 2.01 -0.15 15.77
C ILE A 163 3.49 -0.46 16.05
N PRO A 164 4.41 -0.38 15.06
CA PRO A 164 5.84 -0.51 15.32
C PRO A 164 6.37 0.74 16.03
N VAL A 165 7.09 0.54 17.14
CA VAL A 165 7.60 1.61 18.00
C VAL A 165 9.11 1.55 18.20
N VAL A 166 9.72 2.73 18.29
CA VAL A 166 11.15 2.97 18.51
C VAL A 166 11.37 3.37 19.97
N ASP A 167 12.43 2.83 20.58
CA ASP A 167 12.84 3.11 21.96
C ASP A 167 11.75 2.89 23.02
N ILE A 168 10.84 1.95 22.75
CA ILE A 168 9.79 1.50 23.67
C ILE A 168 9.87 -0.03 23.76
N THR A 169 9.88 -0.55 24.99
CA THR A 169 9.87 -2.01 25.23
C THR A 169 8.45 -2.57 25.25
N THR A 170 8.33 -3.90 25.14
CA THR A 170 7.05 -4.60 25.23
C THR A 170 6.35 -4.35 26.57
N GLU A 171 7.11 -4.26 27.67
CA GLU A 171 6.56 -3.95 28.99
C GLU A 171 5.98 -2.54 29.04
N GLN A 172 6.67 -1.56 28.43
CA GLN A 172 6.18 -0.19 28.34
C GLN A 172 4.90 -0.11 27.50
N CYS A 173 4.77 -0.88 26.41
CA CYS A 173 3.52 -0.96 25.65
C CYS A 173 2.32 -1.45 26.47
N ALA A 174 2.55 -2.26 27.51
CA ALA A 174 1.50 -2.79 28.39
C ALA A 174 1.17 -1.85 29.56
N ASP A 175 2.00 -0.84 29.81
CA ASP A 175 1.82 0.12 30.89
C ASP A 175 0.91 1.28 30.43
N PRO A 176 -0.26 1.50 31.08
CA PRO A 176 -1.17 2.58 30.72
C PRO A 176 -0.60 3.99 30.95
N ASP A 177 0.47 4.13 31.72
CA ASP A 177 1.14 5.41 31.98
C ASP A 177 2.24 5.72 30.95
N THR A 178 2.61 4.75 30.09
CA THR A 178 3.54 4.99 28.98
C THR A 178 2.89 5.91 27.95
N VAL A 179 3.56 7.04 27.68
CA VAL A 179 3.14 7.98 26.64
C VAL A 179 3.97 7.73 25.38
N ILE A 180 3.31 7.25 24.33
CA ILE A 180 3.90 7.17 22.99
C ILE A 180 3.87 8.57 22.37
N THR A 181 5.00 9.03 21.86
CA THR A 181 5.13 10.32 21.16
C THR A 181 5.52 10.10 19.71
N SER A 182 5.55 11.17 18.90
CA SER A 182 6.02 11.09 17.51
C SER A 182 7.45 10.57 17.39
N ALA A 183 8.31 10.80 18.40
CA ALA A 183 9.68 10.29 18.42
C ALA A 183 9.75 8.75 18.54
N ASN A 184 8.69 8.13 19.04
CA ASN A 184 8.60 6.68 19.17
C ASN A 184 7.98 6.00 17.95
N LEU A 185 7.57 6.76 16.93
CA LEU A 185 6.93 6.22 15.73
C LEU A 185 7.89 6.24 14.55
N VAL A 186 7.70 5.30 13.62
CA VAL A 186 8.39 5.33 12.33
C VAL A 186 7.74 6.40 11.45
N SER A 187 8.40 7.53 11.29
CA SER A 187 7.95 8.61 10.41
C SER A 187 8.34 8.34 8.97
N ILE A 188 7.48 8.75 8.05
CA ILE A 188 7.79 8.98 6.64
C ILE A 188 8.04 10.48 6.50
N ASN A 189 9.30 10.84 6.36
CA ASN A 189 9.76 12.23 6.36
C ASN A 189 9.40 12.91 5.04
N SER A 190 9.65 12.23 3.93
CA SER A 190 9.29 12.68 2.59
C SER A 190 9.11 11.53 1.63
N VAL A 191 8.30 11.74 0.60
CA VAL A 191 8.22 10.85 -0.56
C VAL A 191 8.41 11.70 -1.81
N VAL A 192 9.35 11.32 -2.69
CA VAL A 192 9.71 12.09 -3.88
C VAL A 192 9.93 11.18 -5.08
N VAL A 193 9.67 11.69 -6.29
CA VAL A 193 10.03 11.00 -7.53
C VAL A 193 11.52 11.26 -7.83
N LEU A 194 12.31 10.19 -7.99
CA LEU A 194 13.73 10.26 -8.35
C LEU A 194 13.96 10.24 -9.86
N ASP A 195 13.18 9.43 -10.56
CA ASP A 195 13.29 9.22 -11.99
C ASP A 195 11.88 9.04 -12.56
N ASP A 196 11.56 9.87 -13.54
CA ASP A 196 10.33 9.83 -14.32
C ASP A 196 10.54 9.18 -15.70
N ASP A 197 11.71 8.55 -15.95
CA ASP A 197 12.02 7.87 -17.22
C ASP A 197 11.01 6.76 -17.51
N PRO A 198 10.35 6.81 -18.68
CA PRO A 198 9.30 5.88 -19.10
C PRO A 198 9.70 4.39 -19.18
N ASN A 199 10.99 4.05 -19.05
CA ASN A 199 11.50 2.69 -19.20
C ASN A 199 12.21 2.13 -17.96
N SER A 200 12.20 2.81 -16.81
CA SER A 200 12.94 2.35 -15.62
C SER A 200 12.49 0.95 -15.13
N SER A 201 11.23 0.59 -15.35
CA SER A 201 10.64 -0.70 -14.98
C SER A 201 10.67 -1.76 -16.09
N ILE A 202 11.19 -1.46 -17.29
CA ILE A 202 11.15 -2.38 -18.45
C ILE A 202 11.89 -3.70 -18.21
N ASN A 203 12.84 -3.70 -17.28
CA ASN A 203 13.61 -4.87 -16.89
C ASN A 203 13.05 -5.58 -15.66
N LEU A 204 11.94 -5.08 -15.10
CA LEU A 204 11.22 -5.74 -14.01
C LEU A 204 10.24 -6.75 -14.60
N SER A 205 10.25 -7.96 -14.05
CA SER A 205 9.30 -9.01 -14.41
C SER A 205 8.45 -9.32 -13.18
N PRO A 206 7.40 -8.51 -12.90
CA PRO A 206 6.53 -8.76 -11.78
C PRO A 206 5.78 -10.09 -11.97
N LYS A 207 5.41 -10.73 -10.86
CA LYS A 207 4.64 -11.98 -10.88
C LYS A 207 3.17 -11.66 -11.13
N GLU A 208 2.57 -12.30 -12.13
CA GLU A 208 1.13 -12.19 -12.42
C GLU A 208 0.28 -12.72 -11.26
N ASN A 209 -0.87 -12.08 -11.05
CA ASN A 209 -1.83 -12.47 -10.02
C ASN A 209 -2.33 -13.91 -10.26
N THR A 210 -2.38 -14.69 -9.18
CA THR A 210 -2.75 -16.10 -9.23
C THR A 210 -4.22 -16.37 -9.61
N SER A 211 -5.13 -15.42 -9.40
CA SER A 211 -6.55 -15.52 -9.75
C SER A 211 -6.81 -15.47 -11.26
N ASN A 212 -5.89 -14.92 -12.05
CA ASN A 212 -6.05 -14.75 -13.50
C ASN A 212 -5.66 -15.99 -14.31
N ASN A 213 -5.14 -17.05 -13.66
CA ASN A 213 -4.70 -18.29 -14.31
C ASN A 213 -5.77 -19.38 -14.39
N ASP A 214 -7.05 -19.04 -14.23
CA ASP A 214 -8.15 -19.98 -14.50
C ASP A 214 -8.46 -19.99 -16.00
N ASP A 215 -7.48 -20.45 -16.79
CA ASP A 215 -7.66 -20.75 -18.22
C ASP A 215 -8.60 -21.96 -18.32
N GLY A 216 -9.89 -21.66 -18.41
CA GLY A 216 -11.05 -22.52 -18.68
C GLY A 216 -10.80 -24.01 -19.02
N LEU A 217 -10.39 -24.81 -18.05
CA LEU A 217 -10.61 -26.25 -18.06
C LEU A 217 -12.03 -26.49 -17.52
N ILE A 218 -12.95 -26.80 -18.44
CA ILE A 218 -14.29 -27.31 -18.10
C ILE A 218 -14.09 -28.58 -17.28
N VAL A 219 -14.14 -28.46 -15.96
CA VAL A 219 -14.29 -29.59 -15.04
C VAL A 219 -15.75 -29.63 -14.63
N THR A 220 -16.41 -30.71 -15.02
CA THR A 220 -17.80 -31.03 -14.63
C THR A 220 -17.96 -31.06 -13.11
N PRO A 221 -19.11 -30.65 -12.56
CA PRO A 221 -19.28 -30.52 -11.12
C PRO A 221 -19.39 -31.90 -10.48
N ASP A 222 -18.55 -32.17 -9.50
CA ASP A 222 -18.79 -33.25 -8.53
C ASP A 222 -19.08 -32.62 -7.17
N GLU A 223 -20.23 -32.98 -6.61
CA GLU A 223 -20.71 -32.50 -5.32
C GLU A 223 -19.87 -33.08 -4.18
N GLY A 224 -19.34 -32.23 -3.30
CA GLY A 224 -18.49 -32.70 -2.21
C GLY A 224 -18.11 -31.65 -1.17
N SER A 225 -19.08 -31.30 -0.33
CA SER A 225 -18.97 -31.06 1.13
C SER A 225 -17.71 -30.41 1.75
N SER A 226 -18.00 -29.32 2.49
CA SER A 226 -17.44 -28.99 3.82
C SER A 226 -15.98 -28.52 3.92
N SER A 227 -15.80 -27.23 4.26
CA SER A 227 -15.03 -26.80 5.45
C SER A 227 -14.86 -25.27 5.51
N GLY A 228 -15.43 -24.66 6.55
CA GLY A 228 -14.79 -23.60 7.34
C GLY A 228 -14.42 -22.27 6.68
N ALA A 229 -15.39 -21.39 6.45
CA ALA A 229 -15.12 -19.96 6.36
C ALA A 229 -14.76 -19.40 7.76
N ILE A 230 -13.48 -19.31 8.08
CA ILE A 230 -13.01 -18.49 9.20
C ILE A 230 -12.75 -17.10 8.64
N GLY A 231 -13.76 -16.23 8.73
CA GLY A 231 -13.63 -14.81 8.49
C GLY A 231 -12.66 -14.20 9.51
N TRP A 232 -11.52 -13.71 9.03
CA TRP A 232 -10.68 -12.81 9.82
C TRP A 232 -11.26 -11.41 9.67
N PHE A 233 -11.90 -10.96 10.75
CA PHE A 233 -12.47 -9.63 10.88
C PHE A 233 -11.37 -8.57 10.71
N VAL A 234 -11.53 -7.71 9.70
CA VAL A 234 -10.94 -6.37 9.69
C VAL A 234 -11.65 -5.59 10.79
N LEU A 235 -10.97 -5.35 11.90
CA LEU A 235 -11.47 -4.50 12.98
C LEU A 235 -11.32 -3.03 12.59
N PRO A 236 -12.33 -2.18 12.82
CA PRO A 236 -12.13 -0.74 12.84
C PRO A 236 -11.23 -0.42 14.06
N LEU A 237 -10.17 0.34 13.84
CA LEU A 237 -9.33 0.91 14.89
C LEU A 237 -10.23 1.74 15.82
N VAL A 238 -10.47 1.24 17.02
CA VAL A 238 -11.10 2.00 18.10
C VAL A 238 -10.11 3.08 18.53
N LEU A 239 -10.40 4.33 18.14
CA LEU A 239 -9.74 5.51 18.71
C LEU A 239 -10.04 5.53 20.21
N PHE A 240 -9.04 5.21 21.04
CA PHE A 240 -9.12 5.43 22.47
C PHE A 240 -9.17 6.93 22.75
N GLY A 241 -10.39 7.45 22.91
CA GLY A 241 -10.61 8.78 23.45
C GLY A 241 -10.18 8.83 24.91
N PHE A 242 -9.02 9.43 25.18
CA PHE A 242 -8.60 9.73 26.55
C PHE A 242 -9.57 10.75 27.17
N LYS A 243 -10.41 10.26 28.07
CA LYS A 243 -11.31 11.07 28.88
C LYS A 243 -10.47 11.91 29.86
N ARG A 244 -10.28 13.19 29.57
CA ARG A 244 -9.76 14.19 30.53
C ARG A 244 -10.59 14.13 31.82
N ARG A 245 -9.98 13.69 32.93
CA ARG A 245 -10.51 13.94 34.27
C ARG A 245 -10.22 15.40 34.63
N ARG A 246 -11.27 16.20 34.80
CA ARG A 246 -11.22 17.43 35.59
C ARG A 246 -10.92 17.03 37.03
N THR A 247 -9.79 17.48 37.56
CA THR A 247 -9.60 17.63 39.00
C THR A 247 -10.28 18.92 39.47
N VAL A 248 -10.84 18.79 40.67
CA VAL A 248 -11.66 19.70 41.50
C VAL A 248 -11.40 21.19 41.31
#